data_AF-A0A2G9RFX0-F1
#
_entry.id   AF-A0A2G9RFX0-F1
#
_cell.length_a   1.000
_cell.length_b   1.000
_cell.length_c   1.000
_cell.angle_alpha   90.00
_cell.angle_beta   90.00
_cell.angle_gamma   90.00
#
_symmetry.space_group_name_H-M   'P 1'
#
loop_
_entity.id
_entity.type
_entity.pdbx_description
1 polymer ?
#
loop_
_entity_poly.entity_id
_entity_poly.type
_entity_poly.pdbx_seq_one_letter_code
_entity_poly.pdbx_strand_id
1 'polypeptide(L)'
;MLNAFTMAGLSEYRDPLKAKLMKKAIVKDGTIHWEREDMPSLWPVPFFLPIYAPAEVQLTAYMLLSMTEEIRQLKNSPVDDTKASSAQKMSIMAQVAMWLVRQQNSRGGFPSTQDTVVTIKALAGFAKMLYTPNSQQTIKVKGDKGEIGNLNLGPENRLVVQRQDLPEVIGDYSLEVEGSGWFLSQTTVKYNVPIPKENAAFSLAVCATSDKCVNGVTKVFNMTVTLEYQGFLNASDMTLIKIRMLSGYRPDFWSLRELENDKKISKSEENGKGELEIYLKSVSNQSNYTFLYT
;
A
#
# COMPACT_ATOMS: atom_id res chain seq x y z
N MET A 1 -6.19 -11.80 15.15
CA MET A 1 -6.47 -12.34 16.51
C MET A 1 -5.65 -11.65 17.60
N LEU A 2 -4.31 -11.65 17.53
CA LEU A 2 -3.44 -10.98 18.54
C LEU A 2 -3.89 -9.54 18.88
N ASN A 3 -4.09 -8.69 17.87
CA ASN A 3 -4.51 -7.31 18.08
C ASN A 3 -5.87 -7.21 18.80
N ALA A 4 -6.81 -8.11 18.53
CA ALA A 4 -8.10 -8.11 19.21
C ALA A 4 -7.96 -8.40 20.71
N PHE A 5 -7.17 -9.42 21.08
CA PHE A 5 -6.88 -9.70 22.49
C PHE A 5 -6.11 -8.57 23.18
N THR A 6 -5.21 -7.90 22.44
CA THR A 6 -4.49 -6.73 22.96
C THR A 6 -5.45 -5.59 23.28
N MET A 7 -6.36 -5.26 22.36
CA MET A 7 -7.36 -4.21 22.55
C MET A 7 -8.34 -4.55 23.68
N ALA A 8 -8.64 -5.84 23.88
CA ALA A 8 -9.48 -6.33 24.96
C ALA A 8 -8.76 -6.45 26.31
N GLY A 9 -7.45 -6.22 26.39
CA GLY A 9 -6.66 -6.36 27.62
C GLY A 9 -6.46 -7.82 28.09
N LEU A 10 -6.73 -8.81 27.24
CA LEU A 10 -6.67 -10.23 27.58
C LEU A 10 -5.24 -10.78 27.41
N SER A 11 -4.35 -10.49 28.37
CA SER A 11 -2.93 -10.88 28.34
C SER A 11 -2.71 -12.39 28.25
N GLU A 12 -3.56 -13.17 28.93
CA GLU A 12 -3.52 -14.65 28.95
C GLU A 12 -3.58 -15.29 27.56
N TYR A 13 -4.32 -14.68 26.62
CA TYR A 13 -4.39 -15.13 25.23
C TYR A 13 -3.40 -14.38 24.33
N ARG A 14 -3.14 -13.10 24.61
CA ARG A 14 -2.23 -12.25 23.83
C ARG A 14 -0.78 -12.76 23.89
N ASP A 15 -0.25 -12.98 25.09
CA ASP A 15 1.17 -13.25 25.33
C ASP A 15 1.66 -14.54 24.68
N PRO A 16 0.96 -15.69 24.78
CA PRO A 16 1.38 -16.91 24.08
C PRO A 16 1.31 -16.75 22.55
N LEU A 17 0.29 -16.04 22.03
CA LEU A 17 0.20 -15.75 20.59
C LEU A 17 1.33 -14.84 20.12
N LYS A 18 1.66 -13.80 20.89
CA LYS A 18 2.77 -12.91 20.61
C LYS A 18 4.08 -13.68 20.57
N ALA A 19 4.33 -14.55 21.55
CA ALA A 19 5.54 -15.38 21.58
C ALA A 19 5.64 -16.29 20.33
N LYS A 20 4.53 -16.90 19.91
CA LYS A 20 4.48 -17.71 18.68
C LYS A 20 4.77 -16.88 17.42
N LEU A 21 4.21 -15.67 17.33
CA LEU A 21 4.42 -14.78 16.18
C LEU A 21 5.84 -14.23 16.13
N MET A 22 6.44 -13.88 17.28
CA MET A 22 7.83 -13.42 17.33
C MET A 22 8.83 -14.49 16.86
N LYS A 23 8.52 -15.78 17.06
CA LYS A 23 9.33 -16.89 16.49
C LYS A 23 9.23 -16.99 14.97
N LYS A 24 8.17 -16.45 14.35
CA LYS A 24 7.95 -16.42 12.91
C LYS A 24 8.35 -15.08 12.27
N ALA A 25 8.92 -14.17 13.05
CA ALA A 25 9.34 -12.87 12.55
C ALA A 25 10.52 -13.04 11.57
N ILE A 26 10.44 -12.35 10.44
CA ILE A 26 11.51 -12.30 9.45
C ILE A 26 12.36 -11.08 9.78
N VAL A 27 13.66 -11.29 9.99
CA VAL A 27 14.63 -10.22 10.24
C VAL A 27 15.52 -10.11 9.01
N LYS A 28 15.37 -9.02 8.26
CA LYS A 28 16.11 -8.78 7.01
C LYS A 28 16.40 -7.30 6.83
N ASP A 29 17.61 -6.96 6.39
CA ASP A 29 18.03 -5.59 6.06
C ASP A 29 17.76 -4.56 7.18
N GLY A 30 17.98 -4.97 8.44
CA GLY A 30 17.75 -4.16 9.63
C GLY A 30 16.28 -3.90 9.95
N THR A 31 15.37 -4.67 9.35
CA THR A 31 13.92 -4.53 9.53
C THR A 31 13.28 -5.84 9.97
N ILE A 32 12.09 -5.75 10.57
CA ILE A 32 11.33 -6.90 11.07
C ILE A 32 9.94 -6.89 10.46
N HIS A 33 9.51 -8.02 9.90
CA HIS A 33 8.17 -8.16 9.33
C HIS A 33 7.64 -9.59 9.38
N TRP A 34 6.38 -9.78 8.96
CA TRP A 34 5.71 -11.07 8.92
C TRP A 34 5.11 -11.32 7.54
N GLU A 35 5.28 -12.55 7.07
CA GLU A 35 4.74 -13.05 5.81
C GLU A 35 3.86 -14.27 6.05
N ARG A 36 3.01 -14.60 5.08
CA ARG A 36 2.19 -15.81 5.13
C ARG A 36 3.00 -17.03 4.66
N GLU A 37 2.71 -18.19 5.24
CA GLU A 37 3.42 -19.44 4.93
C GLU A 37 3.08 -20.00 3.54
N ASP A 38 1.90 -19.67 3.02
CA ASP A 38 1.36 -20.11 1.74
C ASP A 38 1.72 -19.17 0.58
N MET A 39 2.75 -18.35 0.73
CA MET A 39 3.15 -17.43 -0.33
C MET A 39 3.53 -18.25 -1.58
N PRO A 40 2.82 -18.09 -2.71
CA PRO A 40 3.27 -18.70 -3.96
C PRO A 40 4.67 -18.17 -4.23
N SER A 41 5.58 -19.05 -4.66
CA SER A 41 6.96 -18.68 -4.92
C SER A 41 6.96 -17.43 -5.78
N LEU A 42 7.41 -16.30 -5.23
CA LEU A 42 7.52 -15.06 -5.95
C LEU A 42 8.45 -15.36 -7.14
N TRP A 43 7.89 -15.42 -8.34
CA TRP A 43 8.64 -15.20 -9.57
C TRP A 43 9.43 -13.90 -9.38
N PRO A 44 10.59 -13.72 -10.05
CA PRO A 44 11.34 -12.47 -9.94
C PRO A 44 10.46 -11.30 -10.40
N VAL A 45 9.72 -10.72 -9.46
CA VAL A 45 8.96 -9.50 -9.65
C VAL A 45 10.01 -8.41 -9.81
N PRO A 46 9.96 -7.63 -10.90
CA PRO A 46 10.90 -6.55 -11.07
C PRO A 46 10.87 -5.66 -9.83
N PHE A 47 12.04 -5.18 -9.40
CA PHE A 47 12.22 -4.44 -8.14
C PHE A 47 11.34 -3.17 -8.01
N PHE A 48 10.71 -2.72 -9.11
CA PHE A 48 9.77 -1.60 -9.15
C PHE A 48 8.31 -1.91 -8.88
N LEU A 49 7.90 -3.18 -8.93
CA LEU A 49 6.55 -3.54 -8.50
C LEU A 49 6.47 -3.54 -6.98
N PRO A 50 5.28 -3.29 -6.37
CA PRO A 50 5.11 -3.38 -4.93
C PRO A 50 5.70 -4.71 -4.44
N ILE A 51 6.71 -4.62 -3.58
CA ILE A 51 7.55 -5.77 -3.21
C ILE A 51 6.73 -6.79 -2.42
N TYR A 52 5.68 -6.34 -1.72
CA TYR A 52 4.87 -7.17 -0.85
C TYR A 52 3.37 -6.99 -1.08
N ALA A 53 2.64 -8.11 -0.98
CA ALA A 53 1.21 -8.12 -1.13
C ALA A 53 0.50 -7.42 0.06
N PRO A 54 -0.76 -6.99 -0.13
CA PRO A 54 -1.58 -6.34 0.90
C PRO A 54 -1.56 -7.04 2.27
N ALA A 55 -1.65 -8.37 2.28
CA ALA A 55 -1.79 -9.16 3.51
C ALA A 55 -0.57 -9.06 4.43
N GLU A 56 0.64 -9.00 3.86
CA GLU A 56 1.91 -8.94 4.59
C GLU A 56 2.08 -7.56 5.26
N VAL A 57 1.67 -6.51 4.55
CA VAL A 57 1.56 -5.15 5.11
C VAL A 57 0.57 -5.13 6.25
N GLN A 58 -0.61 -5.70 6.06
CA GLN A 58 -1.67 -5.75 7.06
C GLN A 58 -1.24 -6.50 8.33
N LEU A 59 -0.64 -7.68 8.19
CA LEU A 59 -0.15 -8.52 9.29
C LEU A 59 0.89 -7.76 10.12
N THR A 60 1.88 -7.19 9.43
CA THR A 60 2.96 -6.44 10.07
C THR A 60 2.44 -5.16 10.75
N ALA A 61 1.49 -4.46 10.13
CA ALA A 61 0.85 -3.28 10.71
C ALA A 61 0.04 -3.60 11.98
N TYR A 62 -0.71 -4.71 11.99
CA TYR A 62 -1.41 -5.14 13.20
C TYR A 62 -0.45 -5.54 14.33
N MET A 63 0.72 -6.08 13.99
CA MET A 63 1.74 -6.40 14.97
C MET A 63 2.30 -5.12 15.63
N LEU A 64 2.66 -4.11 14.82
CA LEU A 64 3.08 -2.82 15.36
C LEU A 64 1.97 -2.16 16.20
N LEU A 65 0.73 -2.17 15.72
CA LEU A 65 -0.40 -1.60 16.44
C LEU A 65 -0.59 -2.29 17.82
N SER A 66 -0.53 -3.61 17.85
CA SER A 66 -0.59 -4.39 19.09
C SER A 66 0.54 -4.02 20.06
N MET A 67 1.78 -3.90 19.57
CA MET A 67 2.92 -3.48 20.40
C MET A 67 2.75 -2.06 20.98
N THR A 68 2.26 -1.12 20.17
CA THR A 68 2.03 0.26 20.64
C THR A 68 0.94 0.33 21.72
N GLU A 69 -0.13 -0.45 21.56
CA GLU A 69 -1.23 -0.50 22.51
C GLU A 69 -0.84 -1.19 23.82
N GLU A 70 -0.05 -2.26 23.75
CA GLU A 70 0.51 -2.92 24.93
C GLU A 70 1.32 -1.93 25.79
N ILE A 71 2.20 -1.13 25.16
CA ILE A 71 3.01 -0.14 25.90
C ILE A 71 2.12 0.98 26.46
N ARG A 72 1.07 1.37 25.74
CA ARG A 72 0.10 2.35 26.25
C ARG A 72 -0.60 1.83 27.50
N GLN A 73 -1.00 0.56 27.53
CA GLN A 73 -1.63 -0.06 28.69
C GLN A 73 -0.65 -0.20 29.87
N LEU A 74 0.60 -0.56 29.60
CA LEU A 74 1.64 -0.66 30.64
C LEU A 74 1.93 0.69 31.31
N LYS A 75 1.94 1.80 30.57
CA LYS A 75 2.11 3.16 31.15
C LYS A 75 0.99 3.57 32.11
N ASN A 76 -0.17 2.95 32.00
CA ASN A 76 -1.30 3.18 32.91
C ASN A 76 -1.34 2.15 34.06
N SER A 77 -0.38 1.22 34.11
CA SER A 77 -0.26 0.20 35.16
C SER A 77 0.75 0.64 36.23
N PRO A 78 0.46 0.43 37.53
CA PRO A 78 1.35 0.83 38.64
C PRO A 78 2.62 -0.03 38.78
N VAL A 79 2.95 -0.89 37.80
CA VAL A 79 4.09 -1.82 37.87
C VAL A 79 5.28 -1.24 37.11
N ASP A 80 6.35 -0.97 37.86
CA ASP A 80 7.64 -0.43 37.45
C ASP A 80 8.42 -1.44 36.59
N ASP A 81 8.02 -1.60 35.33
CA ASP A 81 8.67 -2.54 34.41
C ASP A 81 9.89 -1.86 33.75
N THR A 82 11.06 -2.26 34.23
CA THR A 82 12.44 -1.83 33.90
C THR A 82 12.67 -1.11 32.55
N LYS A 83 13.32 0.06 32.61
CA LYS A 83 13.72 0.90 31.45
C LYS A 83 14.47 0.15 30.33
N ALA A 84 15.20 -0.93 30.66
CA ALA A 84 15.95 -1.74 29.69
C ALA A 84 15.04 -2.57 28.76
N SER A 85 13.95 -3.14 29.30
CA SER A 85 12.92 -3.85 28.53
C SER A 85 12.19 -2.89 27.57
N SER A 86 11.99 -1.65 28.00
CA SER A 86 11.35 -0.60 27.19
C SER A 86 12.20 -0.19 25.98
N ALA A 87 13.52 -0.08 26.12
CA ALA A 87 14.43 0.26 25.02
C ALA A 87 14.48 -0.84 23.95
N GLN A 88 14.52 -2.11 24.36
CA GLN A 88 14.47 -3.25 23.44
C GLN A 88 13.15 -3.32 22.67
N LYS A 89 12.01 -3.14 23.37
CA LYS A 89 10.69 -3.07 22.72
C LYS A 89 10.62 -1.92 21.71
N MET A 90 11.19 -0.76 22.03
CA MET A 90 11.22 0.39 21.13
C MET A 90 12.09 0.15 19.90
N SER A 91 13.24 -0.51 20.05
CA SER A 91 14.09 -0.92 18.92
C SER A 91 13.36 -1.88 17.97
N ILE A 92 12.67 -2.89 18.51
CA ILE A 92 11.88 -3.82 17.69
C ILE A 92 10.77 -3.08 16.93
N MET A 93 10.01 -2.22 17.62
CA MET A 93 8.96 -1.42 16.96
C MET A 93 9.52 -0.49 15.88
N ALA A 94 10.70 0.09 16.09
CA ALA A 94 11.37 0.91 15.08
C ALA A 94 11.70 0.08 13.83
N GLN A 95 12.24 -1.13 13.99
CA GLN A 95 12.54 -2.03 12.87
C GLN A 95 11.28 -2.46 12.10
N VAL A 96 10.16 -2.67 12.80
CA VAL A 96 8.85 -2.94 12.19
C VAL A 96 8.29 -1.72 11.47
N ALA A 97 8.35 -0.54 12.10
CA ALA A 97 7.89 0.71 11.51
C ALA A 97 8.68 1.08 10.25
N MET A 98 10.00 0.88 10.27
CA MET A 98 10.88 1.08 9.11
C MET A 98 10.50 0.15 7.96
N TRP A 99 10.17 -1.12 8.24
CA TRP A 99 9.67 -2.02 7.20
C TRP A 99 8.37 -1.49 6.58
N LEU A 100 7.41 -1.08 7.41
CA LEU A 100 6.13 -0.56 6.94
C LEU A 100 6.31 0.71 6.11
N VAL A 101 7.14 1.66 6.55
CA VAL A 101 7.43 2.88 5.80
C VAL A 101 7.98 2.56 4.40
N ARG A 102 8.81 1.52 4.25
CA ARG A 102 9.31 1.08 2.93
C ARG A 102 8.20 0.59 1.98
N GLN A 103 7.04 0.20 2.52
CA GLN A 103 5.87 -0.19 1.72
C GLN A 103 4.98 0.99 1.32
N GLN A 104 5.29 2.19 1.84
CA GLN A 104 4.52 3.39 1.55
C GLN A 104 4.87 3.92 0.16
N ASN A 105 3.85 4.21 -0.64
CA ASN A 105 4.04 4.85 -1.95
C ASN A 105 4.36 6.35 -1.81
N SER A 106 4.74 6.99 -2.92
CA SER A 106 5.10 8.42 -2.97
C SER A 106 3.99 9.40 -2.58
N ARG A 107 2.74 8.92 -2.42
CA ARG A 107 1.57 9.71 -1.99
C ARG A 107 1.15 9.40 -0.56
N GLY A 108 1.89 8.57 0.16
CA GLY A 108 1.62 8.21 1.55
C GLY A 108 0.67 7.01 1.73
N GLY A 109 0.22 6.38 0.65
CA GLY A 109 -0.68 5.22 0.69
C GLY A 109 0.04 3.87 0.67
N PHE A 110 -0.72 2.80 0.92
CA PHE A 110 -0.27 1.40 0.95
C PHE A 110 -1.00 0.56 -0.12
N PRO A 111 -0.62 -0.72 -0.35
CA PRO A 111 -1.16 -1.53 -1.44
C PRO A 111 -2.68 -1.65 -1.49
N SER A 112 -3.37 -1.68 -0.33
CA SER A 112 -4.83 -1.63 -0.26
C SER A 112 -5.36 -0.58 0.72
N THR A 113 -6.67 -0.29 0.62
CA THR A 113 -7.37 0.64 1.51
C THR A 113 -7.31 0.19 2.98
N GLN A 114 -7.52 -1.11 3.25
CA GLN A 114 -7.48 -1.63 4.63
C GLN A 114 -6.07 -1.50 5.21
N ASP A 115 -5.05 -1.85 4.43
CA ASP A 115 -3.65 -1.74 4.86
C ASP A 115 -3.29 -0.30 5.14
N THR A 116 -3.76 0.62 4.29
CA THR A 116 -3.52 2.05 4.47
C THR A 116 -4.05 2.52 5.82
N VAL A 117 -5.29 2.18 6.16
CA VAL A 117 -5.90 2.59 7.44
C VAL A 117 -5.17 1.99 8.64
N VAL A 118 -4.91 0.68 8.63
CA VAL A 118 -4.29 0.00 9.77
C VAL A 118 -2.83 0.45 9.94
N THR A 119 -2.09 0.58 8.83
CA THR A 119 -0.68 0.97 8.86
C THR A 119 -0.50 2.42 9.30
N ILE A 120 -1.30 3.35 8.79
CA ILE A 120 -1.24 4.75 9.24
C ILE A 120 -1.58 4.83 10.73
N LYS A 121 -2.58 4.10 11.20
CA LYS A 121 -2.93 4.05 12.63
C LYS A 121 -1.77 3.52 13.48
N ALA A 122 -1.12 2.43 13.05
CA ALA A 122 0.02 1.84 13.74
C ALA A 122 1.23 2.80 13.79
N LEU A 123 1.59 3.39 12.65
CA LEU A 123 2.69 4.35 12.54
C LEU A 123 2.42 5.62 13.34
N ALA A 124 1.19 6.14 13.35
CA ALA A 124 0.81 7.29 14.17
C ALA A 124 0.90 6.96 15.67
N GLY A 125 0.43 5.77 16.07
CA GLY A 125 0.58 5.26 17.43
C GLY A 125 2.04 5.21 17.88
N PHE A 126 2.92 4.71 17.01
CA PHE A 126 4.36 4.65 17.26
C PHE A 126 5.00 6.05 17.25
N ALA A 127 4.68 6.91 16.29
CA ALA A 127 5.21 8.27 16.19
C ALA A 127 4.87 9.12 17.43
N LYS A 128 3.68 8.94 18.01
CA LYS A 128 3.30 9.58 19.29
C LYS A 128 4.24 9.19 20.43
N MET A 129 4.79 7.97 20.41
CA MET A 129 5.74 7.49 21.43
C MET A 129 7.16 8.03 21.23
N LEU A 130 7.54 8.34 19.98
CA LEU A 130 8.84 8.93 19.63
C LEU A 130 8.90 10.44 19.83
N TYR A 131 7.75 11.07 20.04
CA TYR A 131 7.62 12.50 20.17
C TYR A 131 8.59 13.08 21.22
N THR A 132 9.48 13.95 20.76
CA THR A 132 10.43 14.66 21.61
C THR A 132 10.14 16.16 21.50
N PRO A 133 9.75 16.85 22.59
CA PRO A 133 9.57 18.29 22.58
C PRO A 133 10.88 18.99 22.23
N ASN A 134 10.82 20.08 21.46
CA ASN A 134 11.97 20.92 21.12
C ASN A 134 13.13 20.18 20.43
N SER A 135 12.85 19.07 19.74
CA SER A 135 13.84 18.35 18.95
C SER A 135 14.32 19.21 17.77
N GLN A 136 15.63 19.25 17.57
CA GLN A 136 16.26 19.94 16.45
C GLN A 136 17.29 19.03 15.80
N GLN A 137 17.24 18.94 14.48
CA GLN A 137 18.05 18.04 13.68
C GLN A 137 18.54 18.74 12.41
N THR A 138 19.78 18.47 12.04
CA THR A 138 20.36 18.86 10.75
C THR A 138 20.70 17.59 10.01
N ILE A 139 20.08 17.39 8.84
CA ILE A 139 20.34 16.25 7.96
C ILE A 139 21.15 16.75 6.77
N LYS A 140 22.39 16.29 6.65
CA LYS A 140 23.27 16.56 5.51
C LYS A 140 23.14 15.43 4.51
N VAL A 141 22.78 15.77 3.27
CA VAL A 141 22.66 14.82 2.16
C VAL A 141 23.96 14.85 1.37
N LYS A 142 24.62 13.71 1.25
CA LYS A 142 25.86 13.55 0.49
C LYS A 142 25.66 12.58 -0.66
N GLY A 143 26.32 12.85 -1.78
CA GLY A 143 26.51 11.90 -2.88
C GLY A 143 27.98 11.79 -3.24
N ASP A 144 28.28 11.08 -4.33
CA ASP A 144 29.65 10.80 -4.78
C ASP A 144 30.51 12.06 -4.99
N LYS A 145 29.87 13.17 -5.40
CA LYS A 145 30.52 14.46 -5.67
C LYS A 145 30.61 15.38 -4.45
N GLY A 146 30.22 14.91 -3.27
CA GLY A 146 30.23 15.67 -2.02
C GLY A 146 28.83 16.00 -1.48
N GLU A 147 28.74 17.10 -0.73
CA GLU A 147 27.49 17.57 -0.14
C GLU A 147 26.52 18.10 -1.20
N ILE A 148 25.29 17.57 -1.20
CA ILE A 148 24.21 17.93 -2.12
C ILE A 148 23.35 19.04 -1.52
N GLY A 149 23.09 18.96 -0.21
CA GLY A 149 22.27 19.92 0.50
C GLY A 149 21.98 19.52 1.93
N ASN A 150 21.38 20.44 2.68
CA ASN A 150 21.07 20.28 4.10
C ASN A 150 19.59 20.52 4.36
N LEU A 151 19.00 19.67 5.20
CA LEU A 151 17.62 19.78 5.66
C LEU A 151 17.61 20.02 7.17
N ASN A 152 17.04 21.13 7.60
CA ASN A 152 16.92 21.48 9.02
C ASN A 152 15.50 21.20 9.51
N LEU A 153 15.37 20.35 10.51
CA LEU A 153 14.11 20.02 11.16
C LEU A 153 14.11 20.59 12.59
N GLY A 154 13.05 21.31 12.92
CA GLY A 154 12.81 21.95 14.20
C GLY A 154 11.33 21.99 14.55
N PRO A 155 10.96 22.50 15.73
CA PRO A 155 9.57 22.53 16.20
C PRO A 155 8.61 23.23 15.24
N GLU A 156 9.07 24.29 14.57
CA GLU A 156 8.33 25.11 13.62
C GLU A 156 8.02 24.42 12.29
N ASN A 157 8.83 23.45 11.85
CA ASN A 157 8.71 22.84 10.52
C ASN A 157 8.65 21.30 10.53
N ARG A 158 8.59 20.65 11.71
CA ARG A 158 8.54 19.17 11.86
C ARG A 158 7.40 18.45 11.12
N LEU A 159 6.31 19.16 10.82
CA LEU A 159 5.16 18.61 10.08
C LEU A 159 5.23 18.92 8.59
N VAL A 160 6.18 19.75 8.17
CA VAL A 160 6.37 20.15 6.78
C VAL A 160 7.33 19.16 6.14
N VAL A 161 6.91 18.58 5.02
CA VAL A 161 7.77 17.70 4.22
C VAL A 161 8.89 18.53 3.58
N GLN A 162 10.11 18.32 4.04
CA GLN A 162 11.32 18.84 3.42
C GLN A 162 11.75 17.90 2.28
N ARG A 163 12.24 18.46 1.18
CA ARG A 163 12.72 17.69 0.02
C ARG A 163 14.07 18.21 -0.45
N GLN A 164 14.91 17.27 -0.85
CA GLN A 164 16.17 17.54 -1.52
C GLN A 164 16.18 16.72 -2.81
N ASP A 165 16.31 17.39 -3.95
CA ASP A 165 16.46 16.71 -5.22
C ASP A 165 17.87 16.12 -5.32
N LEU A 166 17.94 14.88 -5.78
CA LEU A 166 19.20 14.18 -6.04
C LEU A 166 19.60 14.41 -7.50
N PRO A 167 20.88 14.71 -7.78
CA PRO A 167 21.32 15.13 -9.11
C PRO A 167 21.28 14.00 -10.15
N GLU A 168 21.52 12.76 -9.74
CA GLU A 168 21.59 11.59 -10.63
C GLU A 168 20.70 10.46 -10.11
N VAL A 169 20.09 9.69 -11.01
CA VAL A 169 19.22 8.56 -10.61
C VAL A 169 20.04 7.41 -10.01
N ILE A 170 21.26 7.21 -10.52
CA ILE A 170 22.20 6.18 -10.09
C ILE A 170 23.32 6.89 -9.33
N GLY A 171 23.67 6.39 -8.16
CA GLY A 171 24.75 6.91 -7.33
C GLY A 171 24.63 6.44 -5.89
N ASP A 172 25.73 6.52 -5.15
CA ASP A 172 25.71 6.22 -3.73
C ASP A 172 25.40 7.50 -2.94
N TYR A 173 24.34 7.44 -2.16
CA TYR A 173 23.87 8.55 -1.35
C TYR A 173 23.91 8.19 0.13
N SER A 174 24.36 9.13 0.96
CA SER A 174 24.38 8.96 2.41
C SER A 174 23.78 10.16 3.12
N LEU A 175 23.27 9.90 4.33
CA LEU A 175 22.70 10.90 5.21
C LEU A 175 23.54 10.99 6.47
N GLU A 176 24.05 12.17 6.77
CA GLU A 176 24.66 12.47 8.06
C GLU A 176 23.68 13.29 8.90
N VAL A 177 23.46 12.87 10.14
CA VAL A 177 22.44 13.47 11.01
C VAL A 177 23.12 14.00 12.26
N GLU A 178 22.88 15.28 12.54
CA GLU A 178 23.32 15.95 13.75
C GLU A 178 22.10 16.42 14.55
N GLY A 179 22.19 16.40 15.88
CA GLY A 179 21.13 16.87 16.78
C GLY A 179 20.39 15.75 17.52
N SER A 180 19.14 16.00 17.89
CA SER A 180 18.33 15.07 18.71
C SER A 180 16.89 14.97 18.20
N GLY A 181 16.30 13.78 18.34
CA GLY A 181 14.93 13.48 17.94
C GLY A 181 14.85 12.33 16.95
N TRP A 182 13.68 12.16 16.33
CA TRP A 182 13.41 11.16 15.30
C TRP A 182 12.90 11.84 14.03
N PHE A 183 13.34 11.36 12.87
CA PHE A 183 12.84 11.80 11.57
C PHE A 183 12.60 10.59 10.67
N LEU A 184 11.79 10.81 9.65
CA LEU A 184 11.53 9.83 8.60
C LEU A 184 12.17 10.33 7.31
N SER A 185 13.04 9.52 6.71
CA SER A 185 13.56 9.77 5.37
C SER A 185 12.93 8.79 4.38
N GLN A 186 12.47 9.31 3.25
CA GLN A 186 11.92 8.54 2.15
C GLN A 186 12.56 9.00 0.85
N THR A 187 13.13 8.04 0.11
CA THR A 187 13.66 8.28 -1.23
C THR A 187 12.66 7.76 -2.26
N THR A 188 12.35 8.57 -3.28
CA THR A 188 11.43 8.18 -4.35
C THR A 188 12.13 8.29 -5.70
N VAL A 189 12.10 7.22 -6.48
CA VAL A 189 12.56 7.21 -7.87
C VAL A 189 11.34 7.01 -8.78
N LYS A 190 11.27 7.76 -9.88
CA LYS A 190 10.19 7.66 -10.88
C LYS A 190 10.79 7.38 -12.26
N TYR A 191 10.32 6.33 -12.91
CA TYR A 191 10.73 5.95 -14.26
C TYR A 191 9.61 5.17 -14.95
N ASN A 192 9.68 5.08 -16.28
CA ASN A 192 8.73 4.34 -17.09
C ASN A 192 9.31 2.97 -17.45
N VAL A 193 8.48 1.93 -17.38
CA VAL A 193 8.82 0.56 -17.77
C VAL A 193 7.77 0.01 -18.72
N PRO A 194 8.12 -0.89 -19.64
CA PRO A 194 7.13 -1.62 -20.41
C PRO A 194 6.28 -2.50 -19.46
N ILE A 195 4.98 -2.62 -19.77
CA ILE A 195 4.06 -3.44 -18.98
C ILE A 195 4.44 -4.92 -19.17
N PRO A 196 4.77 -5.66 -18.09
CA PRO A 196 5.00 -7.10 -18.17
C PRO A 196 3.72 -7.79 -18.66
N LYS A 197 3.82 -8.63 -19.69
CA LYS A 197 2.68 -9.39 -20.22
C LYS A 197 2.53 -10.77 -19.58
N GLU A 198 3.51 -11.21 -18.81
CA GLU A 198 3.55 -12.54 -18.19
C GLU A 198 2.95 -12.50 -16.78
N ASN A 199 2.33 -13.61 -16.36
CA ASN A 199 1.82 -13.84 -15.00
C ASN A 199 0.74 -12.86 -14.51
N ALA A 200 -0.07 -12.31 -15.41
CA ALA A 200 -1.22 -11.51 -15.01
C ALA A 200 -2.28 -12.39 -14.34
N ALA A 201 -2.78 -11.99 -13.18
CA ALA A 201 -3.86 -12.70 -12.48
C ALA A 201 -5.21 -12.62 -13.23
N PHE A 202 -5.29 -11.79 -14.27
CA PHE A 202 -6.46 -11.61 -15.10
C PHE A 202 -6.07 -11.56 -16.57
N SER A 203 -6.85 -12.23 -17.41
CA SER A 203 -6.87 -12.03 -18.85
C SER A 203 -7.99 -11.05 -19.19
N LEU A 204 -7.65 -10.00 -19.94
CA LEU A 204 -8.56 -8.93 -20.33
C LEU A 204 -8.52 -8.77 -21.86
N ALA A 205 -9.68 -8.89 -22.50
CA ALA A 205 -9.85 -8.59 -23.91
C ALA A 205 -10.99 -7.58 -24.09
N VAL A 206 -10.83 -6.66 -25.05
CA VAL A 206 -11.82 -5.63 -25.36
C VAL A 206 -12.09 -5.67 -26.86
N CYS A 207 -13.37 -5.84 -27.20
CA CYS A 207 -13.84 -5.85 -28.58
C CYS A 207 -14.89 -4.76 -28.77
N ALA A 208 -14.73 -3.95 -29.82
CA ALA A 208 -15.72 -2.97 -30.23
C ALA A 208 -16.39 -3.42 -31.54
N THR A 209 -17.71 -3.49 -31.58
CA THR A 209 -18.47 -3.88 -32.77
C THR A 209 -19.53 -2.84 -33.10
N SER A 210 -19.69 -2.52 -34.38
CA SER A 210 -20.73 -1.61 -34.85
C SER A 210 -21.23 -2.06 -36.21
N ASP A 211 -22.56 -2.09 -36.35
CA ASP A 211 -23.21 -2.42 -37.62
C ASP A 211 -23.32 -1.21 -38.56
N LYS A 212 -23.00 0.00 -38.06
CA LYS A 212 -23.22 1.28 -38.76
C LYS A 212 -21.96 2.14 -38.75
N CYS A 213 -20.94 1.70 -39.49
CA CYS A 213 -19.76 2.50 -39.77
C CYS A 213 -19.95 3.29 -41.07
N VAL A 214 -19.85 4.61 -41.01
CA VAL A 214 -19.86 5.50 -42.18
C VAL A 214 -18.46 6.11 -42.32
N ASN A 215 -17.80 5.87 -43.46
CA ASN A 215 -16.44 6.36 -43.74
C ASN A 215 -15.42 6.01 -42.64
N GLY A 216 -15.54 4.82 -42.03
CA GLY A 216 -14.64 4.36 -40.97
C GLY A 216 -14.92 4.97 -39.58
N VAL A 217 -15.98 5.78 -39.44
CA VAL A 217 -16.41 6.35 -38.15
C VAL A 217 -17.79 5.81 -37.81
N THR A 218 -17.97 5.44 -36.55
CA THR A 218 -19.29 5.07 -36.01
C THR A 218 -19.61 5.97 -34.83
N LYS A 219 -20.86 6.47 -34.78
CA LYS A 219 -21.34 7.24 -33.64
C LYS A 219 -21.75 6.34 -32.49
N VAL A 220 -22.09 5.08 -32.76
CA VAL A 220 -22.60 4.16 -31.73
C VAL A 220 -22.04 2.77 -31.97
N PHE A 221 -21.44 2.19 -30.94
CA PHE A 221 -20.87 0.85 -31.01
C PHE A 221 -21.05 0.10 -29.69
N ASN A 222 -21.12 -1.22 -29.77
CA ASN A 222 -21.09 -2.10 -28.61
C ASN A 222 -19.64 -2.30 -28.20
N MET A 223 -19.32 -2.02 -26.93
CA MET A 223 -18.07 -2.43 -26.32
C MET A 223 -18.32 -3.68 -25.48
N THR A 224 -17.59 -4.74 -25.78
CA THR A 224 -17.58 -5.98 -25.01
C THR A 224 -16.24 -6.12 -24.31
N VAL A 225 -16.28 -6.16 -22.99
CA VAL A 225 -15.14 -6.44 -22.13
C VAL A 225 -15.22 -7.90 -21.69
N THR A 226 -14.24 -8.69 -22.11
CA THR A 226 -14.08 -10.09 -21.70
C THR A 226 -13.02 -10.16 -20.62
N LEU A 227 -13.39 -10.69 -19.46
CA LEU A 227 -12.52 -10.82 -18.31
C LEU A 227 -12.51 -12.27 -17.85
N GLU A 228 -11.32 -12.81 -17.59
CA GLU A 228 -11.12 -14.14 -17.01
C GLU A 228 -10.12 -14.04 -15.86
N TYR A 229 -10.42 -14.70 -14.74
CA TYR A 229 -9.50 -14.80 -13.61
C TYR A 229 -8.56 -15.99 -13.82
N GLN A 230 -7.25 -15.73 -13.78
CA GLN A 230 -6.18 -16.71 -13.99
C GLN A 230 -5.24 -16.77 -12.78
N GLY A 231 -5.67 -16.25 -11.63
CA GLY A 231 -4.89 -16.28 -10.39
C GLY A 231 -4.90 -17.63 -9.69
N PHE A 232 -4.22 -17.69 -8.53
CA PHE A 232 -4.01 -18.94 -7.79
C PHE A 232 -5.24 -19.47 -7.03
N LEU A 233 -6.29 -18.66 -6.90
CA LEU A 233 -7.51 -19.03 -6.18
C LEU A 233 -8.58 -19.57 -7.14
N ASN A 234 -9.64 -20.17 -6.60
CA ASN A 234 -10.78 -20.61 -7.42
C ASN A 234 -11.59 -19.44 -8.01
N ALA A 235 -11.52 -18.27 -7.35
CA ALA A 235 -12.16 -17.05 -7.79
C ALA A 235 -11.42 -15.85 -7.20
N SER A 236 -11.50 -14.71 -7.87
CA SER A 236 -11.12 -13.43 -7.30
C SER A 236 -12.12 -12.96 -6.25
N ASP A 237 -11.69 -12.04 -5.41
CA ASP A 237 -12.58 -11.23 -4.57
C ASP A 237 -13.12 -10.04 -5.41
N MET A 238 -13.43 -8.91 -4.76
CA MET A 238 -13.84 -7.69 -5.45
C MET A 238 -12.85 -7.26 -6.53
N THR A 239 -13.36 -7.06 -7.74
CA THR A 239 -12.57 -6.71 -8.92
C THR A 239 -13.04 -5.38 -9.49
N LEU A 240 -12.09 -4.56 -9.94
CA LEU A 240 -12.35 -3.24 -10.52
C LEU A 240 -11.79 -3.20 -11.95
N ILE A 241 -12.66 -2.97 -12.93
CA ILE A 241 -12.26 -2.71 -14.32
C ILE A 241 -12.21 -1.20 -14.52
N LYS A 242 -11.08 -0.69 -15.01
CA LYS A 242 -10.93 0.72 -15.37
C LYS A 242 -10.73 0.85 -16.87
N ILE A 243 -11.61 1.61 -17.51
CA ILE A 243 -11.62 1.81 -18.96
C ILE A 243 -11.45 3.29 -19.23
N ARG A 244 -10.31 3.66 -19.83
CA ARG A 244 -10.10 5.02 -20.30
C ARG A 244 -10.84 5.22 -21.61
N MET A 245 -11.71 6.22 -21.66
CA MET A 245 -12.58 6.47 -22.81
C MET A 245 -11.82 7.09 -23.99
N LEU A 246 -12.28 6.80 -25.20
CA LEU A 246 -11.85 7.52 -26.40
C LEU A 246 -12.36 8.96 -26.34
N SER A 247 -11.54 9.91 -26.82
CA SER A 247 -11.95 11.31 -26.87
C SER A 247 -13.19 11.48 -27.77
N GLY A 248 -14.22 12.15 -27.25
CA GLY A 248 -15.47 12.38 -27.97
C GLY A 248 -16.52 11.28 -27.83
N TYR A 249 -16.23 10.21 -27.07
CA TYR A 249 -17.18 9.14 -26.77
C TYR A 249 -17.47 9.06 -25.27
N ARG A 250 -18.65 8.55 -24.95
CA ARG A 250 -19.06 8.18 -23.58
C ARG A 250 -19.83 6.86 -23.60
N PRO A 251 -19.77 6.05 -22.54
CA PRO A 251 -20.64 4.90 -22.41
C PRO A 251 -22.09 5.37 -22.27
N ASP A 252 -23.01 4.56 -22.78
CA ASP A 252 -24.43 4.82 -22.64
C ASP A 252 -24.90 4.41 -21.23
N PHE A 253 -25.45 5.39 -20.52
CA PHE A 253 -25.92 5.25 -19.15
C PHE A 253 -26.94 4.12 -18.96
N TRP A 254 -27.86 3.95 -19.90
CA TRP A 254 -28.92 2.94 -19.77
C TRP A 254 -28.40 1.52 -19.93
N SER A 255 -27.49 1.30 -20.88
CA SER A 255 -26.85 0.00 -21.08
C SER A 255 -26.00 -0.44 -19.87
N LEU A 256 -25.30 0.48 -19.20
CA LEU A 256 -24.59 0.19 -17.96
C LEU A 256 -25.53 -0.14 -16.81
N ARG A 257 -26.64 0.60 -16.70
CA ARG A 257 -27.65 0.36 -15.66
C ARG A 257 -28.37 -0.98 -15.82
N GLU A 258 -28.54 -1.45 -17.05
CA GLU A 258 -29.05 -2.79 -17.33
C GLU A 258 -28.12 -3.86 -16.76
N LEU A 259 -26.80 -3.72 -16.93
CA LEU A 259 -25.81 -4.63 -16.33
C LEU A 259 -25.87 -4.63 -14.79
N GLU A 260 -26.14 -3.47 -14.17
CA GLU A 260 -26.34 -3.36 -12.72
C GLU A 260 -27.64 -4.04 -12.26
N ASN A 261 -28.74 -3.80 -12.96
CA ASN A 261 -30.05 -4.39 -12.65
C ASN A 261 -30.04 -5.92 -12.80
N ASP A 262 -29.36 -6.43 -13.84
CA ASP A 262 -29.09 -7.85 -14.07
C ASP A 262 -28.14 -8.46 -13.02
N LYS A 263 -27.54 -7.62 -12.16
CA LYS A 263 -26.51 -8.00 -11.17
C LYS A 263 -25.27 -8.65 -11.81
N LYS A 264 -25.01 -8.37 -13.09
CA LYS A 264 -23.76 -8.76 -13.77
C LYS A 264 -22.59 -7.92 -13.25
N ILE A 265 -22.85 -6.65 -12.97
CA ILE A 265 -21.91 -5.75 -12.29
C ILE A 265 -22.54 -5.24 -10.99
N SER A 266 -21.71 -4.90 -10.02
CA SER A 266 -22.16 -4.31 -8.75
C SER A 266 -22.51 -2.84 -8.91
N LYS A 267 -21.70 -2.11 -9.69
CA LYS A 267 -21.80 -0.66 -9.89
C LYS A 267 -20.94 -0.24 -11.08
N SER A 268 -21.32 0.85 -11.73
CA SER A 268 -20.54 1.61 -12.69
C SER A 268 -20.44 3.08 -12.28
N GLU A 269 -19.28 3.71 -12.53
CA GLU A 269 -19.04 5.12 -12.26
C GLU A 269 -18.19 5.74 -13.37
N GLU A 270 -18.61 6.89 -13.89
CA GLU A 270 -17.76 7.72 -14.73
C GLU A 270 -17.06 8.79 -13.89
N ASN A 271 -15.75 8.88 -14.02
CA ASN A 271 -15.00 9.94 -13.36
C ASN A 271 -14.84 11.17 -14.25
N GLY A 272 -14.63 12.34 -13.64
CA GLY A 272 -14.43 13.61 -14.35
C GLY A 272 -13.14 13.68 -15.21
N LYS A 273 -12.39 12.59 -15.34
CA LYS A 273 -11.17 12.48 -16.15
C LYS A 273 -11.35 11.64 -17.42
N GLY A 274 -12.60 11.25 -17.72
CA GLY A 274 -12.89 10.45 -18.89
C GLY A 274 -12.57 8.96 -18.72
N GLU A 275 -12.74 8.43 -17.51
CA GLU A 275 -12.57 7.00 -17.22
C GLU A 275 -13.88 6.42 -16.67
N LEU A 276 -14.24 5.23 -17.16
CA LEU A 276 -15.32 4.41 -16.65
C LEU A 276 -14.74 3.36 -15.69
N GLU A 277 -15.31 3.28 -14.49
CA GLU A 277 -14.98 2.31 -13.46
C GLU A 277 -16.14 1.33 -13.28
N ILE A 278 -15.88 0.03 -13.42
CA ILE A 278 -16.87 -1.04 -13.26
C ILE A 278 -16.47 -1.94 -12.10
N TYR A 279 -17.35 -2.06 -11.11
CA TYR A 279 -17.14 -2.83 -9.90
C TYR A 279 -17.80 -4.20 -10.00
N LEU A 280 -17.04 -5.26 -9.71
CA LEU A 280 -17.48 -6.66 -9.72
C LEU A 280 -17.29 -7.26 -8.32
N LYS A 281 -18.18 -8.15 -7.88
CA LYS A 281 -18.05 -8.83 -6.58
C LYS A 281 -16.97 -9.91 -6.58
N SER A 282 -16.89 -10.68 -7.64
CA SER A 282 -15.98 -11.81 -7.81
C SER A 282 -15.98 -12.23 -9.28
N VAL A 283 -14.85 -12.73 -9.76
CA VAL A 283 -14.64 -13.30 -11.10
C VAL A 283 -13.98 -14.66 -10.93
N SER A 284 -14.63 -15.71 -11.39
CA SER A 284 -14.11 -17.09 -11.37
C SER A 284 -13.85 -17.59 -12.78
N ASN A 285 -14.86 -17.53 -13.64
CA ASN A 285 -14.80 -17.97 -15.03
C ASN A 285 -14.77 -16.77 -15.99
N GLN A 286 -14.41 -17.04 -17.24
CA GLN A 286 -14.52 -16.08 -18.33
C GLN A 286 -15.94 -15.49 -18.40
N SER A 287 -16.03 -14.17 -18.32
CA SER A 287 -17.26 -13.40 -18.31
C SER A 287 -17.18 -12.27 -19.32
N ASN A 288 -18.30 -11.99 -20.00
CA ASN A 288 -18.42 -10.92 -20.99
C ASN A 288 -19.37 -9.83 -20.48
N TYR A 289 -18.92 -8.59 -20.53
CA TYR A 289 -19.68 -7.40 -20.16
C TYR A 289 -19.82 -6.53 -21.40
N THR A 290 -21.04 -6.47 -21.96
CA THR A 290 -21.33 -5.70 -23.17
C THR A 290 -22.19 -4.49 -22.82
N PHE A 291 -21.78 -3.31 -23.26
CA PHE A 291 -22.51 -2.06 -23.09
C PHE A 291 -22.23 -1.12 -24.27
N LEU A 292 -23.09 -0.12 -24.48
CA LEU A 292 -23.01 0.78 -25.63
C LEU A 292 -22.07 1.96 -25.35
N TYR A 293 -21.44 2.47 -26.40
CA TYR A 293 -20.76 3.77 -26.44
C TYR A 293 -21.41 4.66 -27.50
N THR A 294 -21.49 5.96 -27.20
CA THR A 294 -22.06 7.02 -28.05
C THR A 294 -21.14 8.23 -28.14
#